data_AF-A0A920SN12-F1
#
_entry.id   AF-A0A920SN12-F1
#
_cell.length_a   1.000
_cell.length_b   1.000
_cell.length_c   1.000
_cell.angle_alpha   90.00
_cell.angle_beta   90.00
_cell.angle_gamma   90.00
#
_symmetry.space_group_name_H-M   'P 1'
#
loop_
_entity.id
_entity.type
_entity.pdbx_description
1 polymer ?
#
loop_
_entity_poly.entity_id
_entity_poly.type
_entity_poly.pdbx_seq_one_letter_code
_entity_poly.pdbx_strand_id
1 'polypeptide(L)'
;MERLFGIGRHAFKPKPGVDSTVIRIVPFRPEPLSLEEELSLRRLVRSAFQWRRKQLKKILRDHEALNISPELIEDVAERAEIDLTDRPERLSPEAFLRLVRTLP
;
A
#
# COMPACT_ATOMS: atom_id res chain seq x y z
N MET A 1 7.01 8.46 10.80
CA MET A 1 7.07 7.43 11.86
C MET A 1 8.51 7.24 12.27
N GLU A 2 8.78 7.03 13.55
CA GLU A 2 10.13 6.88 14.08
C GLU A 2 10.20 5.67 15.01
N ARG A 3 11.21 4.82 14.84
CA ARG A 3 11.52 3.75 15.78
C ARG A 3 12.42 4.29 16.87
N LEU A 4 11.95 4.30 18.12
CA LEU A 4 12.71 4.86 19.25
C LEU A 4 13.74 3.85 19.78
N PHE A 5 13.29 2.69 20.24
CA PHE A 5 14.15 1.62 20.76
C PHE A 5 13.46 0.26 20.75
N GLY A 6 14.24 -0.81 20.87
CA GLY A 6 13.75 -2.17 21.07
C GLY A 6 13.59 -2.49 22.55
N ILE A 7 12.63 -3.36 22.88
CA ILE A 7 12.43 -3.91 24.22
C ILE A 7 12.52 -5.43 24.10
N GLY A 8 13.52 -6.02 24.76
CA GLY A 8 13.67 -7.47 24.80
C GLY A 8 12.50 -8.12 25.54
N ARG A 9 12.07 -9.30 25.09
CA ARG A 9 10.95 -10.07 25.68
C ARG A 9 11.06 -10.31 27.20
N HIS A 10 12.28 -10.31 27.73
CA HIS A 10 12.54 -10.53 29.16
C HIS A 10 12.07 -9.38 30.06
N ALA A 11 11.76 -8.22 29.49
CA ALA A 11 11.20 -7.07 30.21
C ALA A 11 9.69 -7.22 30.52
N PHE A 12 9.02 -8.28 30.03
CA PHE A 12 7.58 -8.48 30.19
C PHE A 12 7.25 -9.69 31.07
N LYS A 13 6.11 -9.64 31.75
CA LYS A 13 5.55 -10.76 32.53
C LYS A 13 4.06 -10.93 32.23
N PRO A 14 3.58 -12.10 31.75
CA PRO A 14 4.39 -13.26 31.33
C PRO A 14 5.30 -12.93 30.12
N LYS A 15 6.39 -13.69 29.96
CA LYS A 15 7.37 -13.49 28.88
C LYS A 15 6.75 -13.87 27.51
N PRO A 16 6.70 -12.95 26.52
CA PRO A 16 6.22 -13.26 25.17
C PRO A 16 7.25 -14.06 24.35
N GLY A 17 6.78 -14.65 23.25
CA GLY A 17 7.63 -15.41 22.31
C GLY A 17 8.49 -14.56 21.37
N VAL A 18 8.29 -13.24 21.35
CA VAL A 18 8.92 -12.28 20.43
C VAL A 18 9.38 -11.03 21.19
N ASP A 19 10.33 -10.30 20.60
CA ASP A 19 10.77 -9.01 21.12
C ASP A 19 9.84 -7.87 20.66
N SER A 20 9.84 -6.76 21.40
CA SER A 20 8.98 -5.59 21.13
C SER A 20 9.82 -4.39 20.66
N THR A 21 9.16 -3.37 20.12
CA THR A 21 9.81 -2.09 19.81
C THR A 21 8.85 -0.93 20.10
N VAL A 22 9.37 0.18 20.62
CA VAL A 22 8.59 1.41 20.78
C VAL A 22 8.70 2.23 19.50
N ILE A 23 7.55 2.63 18.97
CA ILE A 23 7.43 3.49 17.79
C ILE A 23 6.72 4.79 18.18
N ARG A 24 7.20 5.90 17.63
CA ARG A 24 6.56 7.21 17.71
C ARG A 24 5.90 7.54 16.38
N ILE A 25 4.62 7.85 16.43
CA ILE A 25 3.83 8.33 15.30
C ILE A 25 3.36 9.73 15.68
N VAL A 26 3.81 10.73 14.93
CA VAL A 26 3.23 12.08 15.00
C VAL A 26 2.09 12.11 13.98
N PRO A 27 0.85 12.39 14.38
CA PRO A 27 -0.27 12.44 13.46
C PRO A 27 0.02 13.45 12.34
N PHE A 28 -0.06 12.98 11.11
CA PHE A 28 -0.10 13.82 9.93
C PHE A 28 -1.57 14.08 9.57
N ARG A 29 -1.92 15.32 9.20
CA ARG A 29 -3.27 15.68 8.76
C ARG A 29 -3.23 15.97 7.25
N PRO A 30 -3.33 14.93 6.40
CA PRO A 30 -3.49 15.13 4.96
C PRO A 30 -4.87 15.70 4.65
N GLU A 31 -5.05 16.10 3.38
CA GLU A 31 -6.38 16.37 2.81
C GLU A 31 -7.29 15.14 3.05
N PRO A 32 -8.56 15.33 3.45
CA PRO A 32 -9.48 14.23 3.63
C PRO A 32 -9.71 13.51 2.30
N LEU A 33 -9.78 12.17 2.35
CA LEU A 33 -10.26 11.39 1.22
C LEU A 33 -11.79 11.41 1.21
N SER A 34 -12.39 11.43 0.03
CA SER A 34 -13.79 11.05 -0.10
C SER A 34 -14.01 9.60 0.32
N LEU A 35 -15.25 9.24 0.69
CA LEU A 35 -15.59 7.86 1.05
C LEU A 35 -15.27 6.88 -0.09
N GLU A 36 -15.49 7.31 -1.34
CA GLU A 36 -15.19 6.52 -2.53
C GLU A 36 -13.67 6.31 -2.71
N GLU A 37 -12.86 7.37 -2.58
CA GLU A 37 -11.40 7.25 -2.62
C GLU A 37 -10.88 6.32 -1.52
N GLU A 38 -11.42 6.39 -0.30
CA GLU A 38 -11.01 5.51 0.80
C GLU A 38 -11.31 4.03 0.49
N LEU A 39 -12.52 3.74 0.00
CA LEU A 39 -12.91 2.38 -0.37
C LEU A 39 -12.08 1.83 -1.53
N SER A 40 -11.85 2.65 -2.56
CA SER A 40 -11.03 2.30 -3.72
C SER A 40 -9.56 2.10 -3.34
N LEU A 41 -9.01 2.97 -2.49
CA LEU A 41 -7.65 2.82 -1.95
C LEU A 41 -7.51 1.52 -1.15
N ARG A 42 -8.47 1.23 -0.27
CA ARG A 42 -8.45 0.01 0.54
C ARG A 42 -8.55 -1.24 -0.33
N ARG A 43 -9.37 -1.22 -1.39
CA ARG A 43 -9.45 -2.30 -2.39
C ARG A 43 -8.11 -2.47 -3.10
N LEU A 44 -7.56 -1.41 -3.67
CA LEU A 44 -6.31 -1.42 -4.41
C LEU A 44 -5.13 -1.92 -3.57
N VAL A 45 -4.91 -1.34 -2.39
CA VAL A 45 -3.80 -1.72 -1.51
C VAL A 45 -3.94 -3.18 -1.09
N ARG A 46 -5.14 -3.63 -0.69
CA ARG A 46 -5.36 -5.03 -0.32
C ARG A 46 -5.03 -5.98 -1.47
N SER A 47 -5.56 -5.72 -2.66
CA SER A 47 -5.33 -6.55 -3.85
C SER A 47 -3.86 -6.58 -4.26
N ALA A 48 -3.19 -5.43 -4.23
CA ALA A 48 -1.77 -5.34 -4.54
C ALA A 48 -0.93 -6.21 -3.58
N PHE A 49 -1.14 -6.09 -2.28
CA PHE A 49 -0.35 -6.82 -1.29
C PHE A 49 -0.73 -8.30 -1.15
N GLN A 50 -1.92 -8.74 -1.60
CA GLN A 50 -2.23 -10.16 -1.77
C GLN A 50 -1.26 -10.82 -2.77
N TRP A 51 -0.84 -10.09 -3.80
CA TRP A 51 0.10 -10.55 -4.82
C TRP A 51 1.45 -9.83 -4.75
N ARG A 52 1.98 -9.55 -3.54
CA ARG A 52 3.18 -8.70 -3.33
C ARG A 52 4.40 -9.04 -4.21
N ARG A 53 4.56 -10.30 -4.64
CA ARG A 53 5.71 -10.73 -5.45
C ARG A 53 5.51 -10.56 -6.96
N LYS A 54 4.34 -10.10 -7.41
CA LYS A 54 4.01 -9.88 -8.82
C LYS A 54 4.22 -8.41 -9.18
N GLN A 55 4.50 -8.15 -10.45
CA GLN A 55 4.60 -6.79 -10.98
C GLN A 55 3.21 -6.14 -11.03
N LEU A 56 3.15 -4.82 -10.89
CA LEU A 56 1.89 -4.08 -10.89
C LEU A 56 1.06 -4.31 -12.14
N LYS A 57 1.67 -4.37 -13.33
CA LYS A 57 0.95 -4.69 -14.58
C LYS A 57 0.12 -5.97 -14.47
N LYS A 58 0.71 -7.02 -13.88
CA LYS A 58 0.05 -8.30 -13.69
C LYS A 58 -1.07 -8.22 -12.65
N ILE A 59 -0.85 -7.45 -11.59
CA ILE A 59 -1.83 -7.26 -10.52
C ILE A 59 -3.04 -6.49 -11.04
N LEU A 60 -2.83 -5.32 -11.66
CA LEU A 60 -3.90 -4.47 -12.18
C LEU A 60 -4.78 -5.21 -13.19
N ARG A 61 -4.15 -6.01 -14.07
CA ARG A 61 -4.85 -6.77 -15.11
C ARG A 61 -5.53 -8.04 -14.60
N ASP A 62 -4.80 -8.90 -13.89
CA ASP A 62 -5.25 -10.29 -13.64
C ASP A 62 -5.92 -10.45 -12.26
N HIS A 63 -5.83 -9.48 -11.35
CA HIS A 63 -6.43 -9.62 -10.02
C HIS A 63 -7.96 -9.40 -10.10
N GLU A 64 -8.72 -10.36 -9.58
CA GLU A 64 -10.20 -10.40 -9.68
C GLU A 64 -10.91 -9.11 -9.19
N ALA A 65 -10.37 -8.48 -8.15
CA ALA A 65 -10.92 -7.26 -7.59
C ALA A 65 -10.55 -5.96 -8.36
N LEU A 66 -9.67 -6.05 -9.36
CA LEU A 66 -9.19 -4.90 -10.14
C LEU A 66 -9.57 -5.03 -11.61
N ASN A 67 -9.18 -6.15 -12.26
CA ASN A 67 -9.53 -6.52 -13.64
C ASN A 67 -9.48 -5.35 -14.64
N ILE A 68 -8.40 -4.56 -14.60
CA ILE A 68 -8.23 -3.39 -15.45
C ILE A 68 -7.85 -3.83 -16.86
N SER A 69 -8.50 -3.24 -17.86
CA SER A 69 -8.27 -3.62 -19.24
C SER A 69 -6.84 -3.26 -19.68
N PRO A 70 -6.16 -4.11 -20.47
CA PRO A 70 -4.78 -3.86 -20.88
C PRO A 70 -4.56 -2.53 -21.59
N GLU A 71 -5.58 -2.03 -22.28
CA GLU A 71 -5.55 -0.78 -23.06
C GLU A 71 -5.48 0.45 -22.15
N LEU A 72 -6.01 0.36 -20.93
CA LEU A 72 -6.03 1.46 -19.95
C LEU A 72 -4.80 1.44 -19.03
N ILE A 73 -4.12 0.31 -18.88
CA ILE A 73 -3.05 0.16 -17.88
C ILE A 73 -1.87 1.10 -18.15
N GLU A 74 -1.50 1.32 -19.42
CA GLU A 74 -0.39 2.21 -19.77
C GLU A 74 -0.75 3.69 -19.49
N ASP A 75 -1.97 4.13 -19.86
CA ASP A 75 -2.47 5.49 -19.56
C ASP A 75 -2.54 5.74 -18.05
N VAL A 76 -3.06 4.78 -17.30
CA VAL A 76 -3.13 4.84 -15.83
C VAL A 76 -1.73 4.93 -15.24
N ALA A 77 -0.77 4.15 -15.75
CA ALA A 77 0.60 4.16 -15.23
C ALA A 77 1.31 5.49 -15.49
N GLU A 78 1.13 6.07 -16.68
CA GLU A 78 1.66 7.37 -17.04
C GLU A 78 1.07 8.47 -16.14
N ARG A 79 -0.26 8.53 -16.03
CA ARG A 79 -0.95 9.54 -15.21
C ARG A 79 -0.69 9.40 -13.72
N ALA A 80 -0.48 8.17 -13.24
CA ALA A 80 -0.15 7.92 -11.85
C ALA A 80 1.36 8.00 -11.56
N GLU A 81 2.19 8.23 -12.57
CA GLU A 81 3.65 8.29 -12.47
C GLU A 81 4.21 7.05 -11.74
N ILE A 82 3.88 5.85 -12.24
CA ILE A 82 4.35 4.58 -11.69
C ILE A 82 5.04 3.71 -12.73
N ASP A 83 5.97 2.87 -12.28
CA ASP A 83 6.56 1.82 -13.12
C ASP A 83 5.71 0.53 -13.03
N LEU A 84 5.20 0.08 -14.16
CA LEU A 84 4.41 -1.14 -14.27
C LEU A 84 5.17 -2.42 -13.90
N THR A 85 6.51 -2.38 -13.93
CA THR A 85 7.40 -3.47 -13.57
C THR A 85 7.70 -3.52 -12.07
N ASP A 86 7.34 -2.47 -11.31
CA ASP A 86 7.53 -2.44 -9.88
C ASP A 86 6.61 -3.44 -9.16
N ARG A 87 7.04 -3.81 -7.95
CA ARG A 87 6.24 -4.58 -7.00
C ARG A 87 5.52 -3.64 -6.05
N PRO A 88 4.37 -4.04 -5.48
CA PRO A 88 3.59 -3.22 -4.54
C PRO A 88 4.41 -2.60 -3.40
N GLU A 89 5.37 -3.32 -2.82
CA GLU A 89 6.21 -2.79 -1.73
C GLU A 89 7.15 -1.63 -2.13
N ARG A 90 7.33 -1.37 -3.43
CA ARG A 90 8.16 -0.25 -3.92
C ARG A 90 7.36 1.04 -4.08
N LEU A 91 6.02 0.97 -4.05
CA LEU A 91 5.18 2.15 -4.20
C LEU A 91 5.05 2.92 -2.89
N SER A 92 5.10 4.24 -2.99
CA SER A 92 4.78 5.12 -1.86
C SER A 92 3.27 5.20 -1.63
N PRO A 93 2.81 5.61 -0.44
CA PRO A 93 1.39 5.88 -0.19
C PRO A 93 0.78 6.86 -1.19
N GLU A 94 1.52 7.89 -1.60
CA GLU A 94 1.08 8.89 -2.58
C GLU A 94 0.91 8.29 -3.97
N ALA A 95 1.76 7.34 -4.37
CA ALA A 95 1.60 6.62 -5.64
C ALA A 95 0.30 5.80 -5.67
N PHE A 96 -0.08 5.16 -4.56
CA PHE A 96 -1.37 4.49 -4.45
C PHE A 96 -2.55 5.46 -4.53
N LEU A 97 -2.43 6.65 -3.94
CA LEU A 97 -3.46 7.69 -4.06
C LEU A 97 -3.61 8.18 -5.51
N ARG A 98 -2.50 8.39 -6.23
CA ARG A 98 -2.56 8.75 -7.65
C ARG A 98 -3.22 7.64 -8.46
N LEU A 99 -2.86 6.38 -8.23
CA LEU A 99 -3.51 5.23 -8.88
C LEU A 99 -5.03 5.23 -8.67
N VAL A 100 -5.51 5.43 -7.44
CA VAL A 100 -6.95 5.50 -7.16
C VAL A 100 -7.65 6.60 -7.97
N ARG A 101 -6.99 7.75 -8.14
CA ARG A 101 -7.57 8.90 -8.87
C ARG A 101 -7.49 8.77 -10.39
N THR A 102 -6.64 7.89 -10.90
CA THR A 102 -6.47 7.65 -12.33
C THR A 102 -7.23 6.43 -12.84
N LEU A 103 -7.46 5.46 -11.95
CA LEU A 103 -8.23 4.26 -12.27
C LEU A 103 -9.70 4.64 -12.55
N PRO A 104 -10.36 3.95 -13.49
CA PRO A 104 -11.77 4.17 -13.82
C PRO A 104 -12.72 3.70 -12.71
#